data_AF-A0A964W233-F1
#
_entry.id   AF-A0A964W233-F1
#
_cell.length_a   1.000
_cell.length_b   1.000
_cell.length_c   1.000
_cell.angle_alpha   90.00
_cell.angle_beta   90.00
_cell.angle_gamma   90.00
#
_symmetry.space_group_name_H-M   'P 1'
#
loop_
_entity.id
_entity.type
_entity.pdbx_description
1 polymer ?
#
loop_
_entity_poly.entity_id
_entity_poly.type
_entity_poly.pdbx_seq_one_letter_code
_entity_poly.pdbx_strand_id
1 'polypeptide(L)'
;MKRFKRITTAMIASITLLAVVPVAAHAEWRESSSGWWYSQGNSYATGLRNIDGQLYYFDSNGYMKTGWIEDDENWYYFNEDGTMAHDTTIEGYYLNSDGTISSEVASISSGTFSCH
;
A
#
# COMPACT_ATOMS: atom_id res chain seq x y z
N MET A 1 -12.66 -40.33 8.38
CA MET A 1 -11.48 -39.43 8.49
C MET A 1 -11.62 -38.30 7.47
N LYS A 2 -11.90 -37.08 7.95
CA LYS A 2 -11.31 -35.79 7.53
C LYS A 2 -12.04 -34.72 8.33
N ARG A 3 -11.27 -33.79 8.88
CA ARG A 3 -11.57 -33.03 10.11
C ARG A 3 -12.15 -31.66 9.76
N PHE A 4 -13.18 -31.28 10.50
CA PHE A 4 -13.74 -29.92 10.58
C PHE A 4 -12.64 -28.88 10.88
N LYS A 5 -12.65 -27.74 10.18
CA LYS A 5 -12.08 -26.47 10.68
C LYS A 5 -12.94 -25.26 10.27
N ARG A 6 -13.79 -24.87 11.23
CA ARG A 6 -14.13 -23.52 11.73
C ARG A 6 -14.72 -22.47 10.79
N ILE A 7 -15.98 -22.15 11.09
CA ILE A 7 -16.73 -20.93 10.74
C ILE A 7 -16.38 -19.82 11.74
N THR A 8 -16.14 -18.60 11.25
CA THR A 8 -16.30 -17.31 11.97
C THR A 8 -17.00 -16.38 10.95
N THR A 9 -18.31 -16.14 11.05
CA THR A 9 -18.96 -14.94 11.65
C THR A 9 -18.39 -13.63 11.03
N ALA A 10 -19.11 -12.79 10.29
CA ALA A 10 -20.49 -12.28 10.43
C ALA A 10 -21.12 -12.03 9.03
N MET A 11 -22.29 -12.59 8.68
CA MET A 11 -23.67 -12.06 8.83
C MET A 11 -23.92 -10.66 8.26
N ILE A 12 -24.96 -10.28 7.49
CA ILE A 12 -26.14 -10.82 6.75
C ILE A 12 -26.56 -9.59 5.88
N ALA A 13 -26.88 -9.66 4.58
CA ALA A 13 -28.23 -9.85 4.09
C ALA A 13 -28.21 -9.92 2.56
N SER A 14 -28.75 -11.00 2.02
CA SER A 14 -29.15 -11.08 0.62
C SER A 14 -30.19 -10.01 0.32
N ILE A 15 -29.81 -8.95 -0.38
CA ILE A 15 -30.73 -8.08 -1.11
C ILE A 15 -30.64 -8.51 -2.57
N THR A 16 -31.48 -9.47 -2.95
CA THR A 16 -31.81 -9.67 -4.37
C THR A 16 -32.76 -8.55 -4.79
N LEU A 17 -32.19 -7.45 -5.28
CA LEU A 17 -32.89 -6.53 -6.15
C LEU A 17 -32.13 -6.49 -7.48
N LEU A 18 -32.75 -7.06 -8.51
CA LEU A 18 -32.26 -7.05 -9.89
C LEU A 18 -32.37 -5.62 -10.45
N ALA A 19 -31.41 -4.76 -10.11
CA ALA A 19 -31.09 -3.60 -10.91
C ALA A 19 -29.75 -3.92 -11.59
N VAL A 20 -29.78 -4.16 -12.90
CA VAL A 20 -28.56 -4.17 -13.72
C VAL A 20 -28.10 -2.71 -13.79
N VAL A 21 -27.48 -2.23 -12.72
CA VAL A 21 -26.61 -1.06 -12.79
C VAL A 21 -25.49 -1.46 -13.75
N PRO A 22 -25.24 -0.71 -14.83
CA PRO A 22 -24.03 -0.93 -15.61
C PRO A 22 -22.90 -0.73 -14.61
N VAL A 23 -22.17 -1.81 -14.29
CA VAL A 23 -20.88 -1.70 -13.58
C VAL A 23 -19.97 -1.01 -14.57
N ALA A 24 -20.05 0.32 -14.56
CA ALA A 24 -19.19 1.18 -15.32
C ALA A 24 -17.83 1.08 -14.66
N ALA A 25 -17.07 0.03 -15.00
CA ALA A 25 -15.63 -0.09 -14.82
C ALA A 25 -15.11 0.61 -13.54
N HIS A 26 -15.74 0.36 -12.38
CA HIS A 26 -15.37 1.08 -11.17
C HIS A 26 -14.08 0.47 -10.65
N ALA A 27 -13.13 1.33 -10.31
CA ALA A 27 -11.87 0.87 -9.79
C ALA A 27 -12.08 0.41 -8.34
N GLU A 28 -11.62 -0.80 -8.02
CA GLU A 28 -11.85 -1.42 -6.73
C GLU A 28 -10.68 -2.28 -6.27
N TRP A 29 -10.47 -2.29 -4.96
CA TRP A 29 -9.56 -3.19 -4.28
C TRP A 29 -10.09 -4.62 -4.35
N ARG A 30 -9.19 -5.54 -4.69
CA ARG A 30 -9.46 -6.97 -4.75
C ARG A 30 -8.34 -7.73 -4.08
N GLU A 31 -8.67 -8.82 -3.41
CA GLU A 31 -7.71 -9.67 -2.70
C GLU A 31 -7.68 -11.06 -3.34
N SER A 32 -6.48 -11.64 -3.46
CA SER A 32 -6.28 -13.02 -3.87
C SER A 32 -5.30 -13.72 -2.91
N SER A 33 -5.02 -15.01 -3.14
CA SER A 33 -4.01 -15.75 -2.39
C SER A 33 -2.59 -15.18 -2.51
N SER A 34 -2.34 -14.35 -3.53
CA SER A 34 -1.04 -13.74 -3.80
C SER A 34 -0.91 -12.32 -3.25
N GLY A 35 -2.02 -11.71 -2.82
CA GLY A 35 -2.04 -10.38 -2.23
C GLY A 35 -3.19 -9.51 -2.73
N TRP A 36 -3.11 -8.23 -2.39
CA TRP A 36 -4.06 -7.20 -2.82
C TRP A 36 -3.71 -6.70 -4.21
N TRP A 37 -4.70 -6.35 -5.01
CA TRP A 37 -4.53 -5.70 -6.31
C TRP A 37 -5.68 -4.72 -6.54
N TYR A 38 -5.47 -3.74 -7.39
CA TYR A 38 -6.47 -2.72 -7.67
C TYR A 38 -6.94 -2.83 -9.12
N SER A 39 -8.22 -3.14 -9.30
CA SER A 39 -8.82 -3.20 -10.63
C SER A 39 -9.08 -1.79 -11.14
N GLN A 40 -8.87 -1.58 -12.44
CA GLN A 40 -9.15 -0.33 -13.14
C GLN A 40 -9.88 -0.67 -14.44
N GLY A 41 -11.20 -0.79 -14.36
CA GLY A 41 -12.04 -1.20 -15.48
C GLY A 41 -11.70 -2.57 -16.02
N ASN A 42 -11.19 -2.62 -17.25
CA ASN A 42 -10.74 -3.86 -17.91
C ASN A 42 -9.28 -4.23 -17.61
N SER A 43 -8.60 -3.51 -16.72
CA SER A 43 -7.19 -3.70 -16.37
C SER A 43 -6.94 -3.68 -14.86
N TYR A 44 -5.68 -3.66 -14.45
CA TYR A 44 -5.21 -3.59 -13.05
C TYR A 44 -4.15 -2.49 -12.90
N ALA A 45 -3.97 -1.98 -11.68
CA ALA A 45 -2.93 -1.01 -11.36
C ALA A 45 -1.54 -1.65 -11.35
N THR A 46 -0.54 -0.93 -11.85
CA THR A 46 0.88 -1.26 -11.78
C THR A 46 1.67 0.00 -11.44
N GLY A 47 2.81 -0.13 -10.78
CA GLY A 47 3.64 0.99 -10.32
C GLY A 47 2.96 1.83 -9.24
N LEU A 48 3.40 3.08 -9.10
CA LEU A 48 2.82 4.06 -8.17
C LEU A 48 1.41 4.46 -8.60
N ARG A 49 0.46 4.38 -7.68
CA ARG A 49 -0.93 4.78 -7.92
C ARG A 49 -1.49 5.56 -6.75
N ASN A 50 -2.07 6.73 -7.05
CA ASN A 50 -2.88 7.47 -6.11
C ASN A 50 -4.30 6.91 -6.12
N ILE A 51 -4.75 6.42 -4.97
CA ILE A 51 -6.08 5.87 -4.75
C ILE A 51 -6.63 6.58 -3.52
N ASP A 52 -7.72 7.33 -3.70
CA ASP A 52 -8.40 8.08 -2.64
C ASP A 52 -7.47 9.04 -1.84
N GLY A 53 -6.48 9.64 -2.52
CA GLY A 53 -5.55 10.58 -1.92
C GLY A 53 -4.29 9.94 -1.32
N GLN A 54 -4.26 8.61 -1.20
CA GLN A 54 -3.12 7.85 -0.69
C GLN A 54 -2.33 7.22 -1.85
N LEU A 55 -1.00 7.15 -1.72
CA LEU A 55 -0.14 6.49 -2.70
C LEU A 55 0.10 5.03 -2.31
N TYR A 56 -0.03 4.14 -3.30
CA TYR A 56 0.22 2.70 -3.21
C TYR A 56 1.16 2.27 -4.34
N TYR A 57 1.91 1.19 -4.15
CA TYR A 57 2.73 0.61 -5.19
C TYR A 57 2.27 -0.79 -5.56
N PHE A 58 2.16 -1.06 -6.86
CA PHE A 58 1.80 -2.37 -7.41
C PHE A 58 2.95 -2.91 -8.27
N ASP A 59 3.27 -4.19 -8.12
CA ASP A 59 4.26 -4.84 -8.97
C ASP A 59 3.79 -4.99 -10.42
N SER A 60 4.65 -5.54 -11.29
CA SER A 60 4.33 -5.78 -12.70
C SER A 60 3.18 -6.77 -12.91
N ASN A 61 2.87 -7.60 -11.91
CA ASN A 61 1.75 -8.54 -11.91
C ASN A 61 0.47 -7.92 -11.34
N GLY A 62 0.53 -6.66 -10.88
CA GLY A 62 -0.58 -5.92 -10.32
C GLY A 62 -0.80 -6.11 -8.83
N TYR A 63 0.09 -6.78 -8.12
CA TYR A 63 -0.04 -7.01 -6.68
C TYR A 63 0.59 -5.86 -5.89
N MET A 64 -0.14 -5.38 -4.89
CA MET A 64 0.29 -4.35 -3.95
C MET A 64 1.51 -4.82 -3.19
N LYS A 65 2.50 -3.93 -3.08
CA LYS A 65 3.74 -4.17 -2.34
C LYS A 65 3.80 -3.25 -1.13
N THR A 66 4.47 -3.75 -0.10
CA THR A 66 4.76 -3.05 1.14
C THR A 66 6.27 -3.11 1.40
N GLY A 67 6.75 -2.29 2.34
CA GLY A 67 8.15 -2.15 2.69
C GLY A 67 8.90 -1.19 1.76
N TRP A 68 10.23 -1.33 1.75
CA TRP A 68 11.13 -0.54 0.93
C TRP A 68 11.05 -0.93 -0.55
N ILE A 69 10.83 0.06 -1.41
CA ILE A 69 10.71 -0.09 -2.86
C ILE A 69 11.55 0.97 -3.54
N GLU A 70 12.37 0.54 -4.49
CA GLU A 70 13.13 1.42 -5.37
C GLU A 70 12.34 1.61 -6.68
N ASP A 71 12.05 2.87 -7.02
CA ASP A 71 11.39 3.28 -8.25
C ASP A 71 12.09 4.55 -8.78
N ASP A 72 12.52 4.51 -10.05
CA ASP A 72 13.22 5.61 -10.74
C ASP A 72 14.38 6.23 -9.91
N GLU A 73 15.31 5.38 -9.45
CA GLU A 73 16.49 5.75 -8.64
C GLU A 73 16.15 6.37 -7.26
N ASN A 74 14.89 6.36 -6.86
CA ASN A 74 14.41 6.84 -5.57
C ASN A 74 13.88 5.70 -4.72
N TRP A 75 14.12 5.77 -3.40
CA TRP A 75 13.58 4.82 -2.44
C TRP A 75 12.35 5.39 -1.75
N TYR A 76 11.31 4.56 -1.70
CA TYR A 76 10.05 4.82 -1.03
C TYR A 76 9.77 3.71 -0.01
N TYR A 77 9.00 4.04 1.02
CA TYR A 77 8.52 3.04 1.98
C TYR A 77 7.00 2.98 1.97
N PHE A 78 6.46 1.76 1.89
CA PHE A 78 5.03 1.50 1.97
C PHE A 78 4.71 0.76 3.27
N ASN A 79 3.80 1.31 4.06
CA ASN A 79 3.35 0.74 5.33
C ASN A 79 2.66 -0.62 5.12
N GLU A 80 2.39 -1.33 6.23
CA GLU A 80 1.69 -2.62 6.18
C GLU A 80 0.28 -2.53 5.55
N ASP A 81 -0.37 -1.37 5.64
CA ASP A 81 -1.65 -1.08 5.01
C ASP A 81 -1.53 -0.70 3.52
N GLY A 82 -0.32 -0.69 2.98
CA GLY A 82 -0.01 -0.35 1.59
C GLY A 82 0.19 1.14 1.32
N THR A 83 -0.05 2.02 2.28
CA THR A 83 0.09 3.46 2.08
C THR A 83 1.57 3.89 2.09
N MET A 84 1.93 4.84 1.22
CA MET A 84 3.27 5.42 1.21
C MET A 84 3.52 6.25 2.48
N ALA A 85 4.64 6.01 3.13
CA ALA A 85 5.14 6.86 4.22
C ALA A 85 5.84 8.10 3.64
N HIS A 86 5.63 9.25 4.28
CA HIS A 86 6.27 10.52 3.96
C HIS A 86 6.36 11.38 5.22
N ASP A 87 7.21 12.39 5.22
CA ASP A 87 7.44 13.29 6.36
C ASP A 87 7.74 12.55 7.68
N THR A 88 8.48 11.44 7.60
CA THR A 88 8.70 10.53 8.73
C THR A 88 10.02 9.79 8.63
N THR A 89 10.48 9.21 9.73
CA THR A 89 11.72 8.42 9.78
C THR A 89 11.41 6.94 9.93
N ILE A 90 11.84 6.13 8.96
CA ILE A 90 11.73 4.67 8.97
C ILE A 90 13.13 4.08 9.06
N GLU A 91 13.41 3.29 10.10
CA GLU A 91 14.70 2.59 10.29
C GLU A 91 15.95 3.50 10.23
N GLY A 92 15.80 4.77 10.63
CA GLY A 92 16.87 5.77 10.61
C GLY A 92 16.99 6.57 9.31
N TYR A 93 16.14 6.28 8.32
CA TYR A 93 16.05 7.02 7.07
C TYR A 93 14.86 7.98 7.10
N TYR A 94 15.12 9.26 6.90
CA TYR A 94 14.05 10.26 6.78
C TYR A 94 13.46 10.22 5.37
N LEU A 95 12.14 10.16 5.28
CA LEU A 95 11.38 10.29 4.05
C LEU A 95 10.85 11.71 3.94
N ASN A 96 11.13 12.34 2.80
CA ASN A 96 10.66 13.67 2.46
C ASN A 96 9.13 13.69 2.29
N SER A 97 8.56 14.89 2.07
CA SER A 97 7.11 15.07 1.87
C SER A 97 6.57 14.38 0.62
N ASP A 98 7.43 14.09 -0.36
CA ASP A 98 7.09 13.32 -1.56
C ASP A 98 7.29 11.80 -1.38
N GLY A 99 7.69 11.36 -0.18
CA GLY A 99 7.95 9.96 0.15
C GLY A 99 9.33 9.45 -0.27
N THR A 100 10.14 10.26 -0.94
CA THR A 100 11.51 9.87 -1.30
C THR A 100 12.42 9.87 -0.08
N ILE A 101 13.38 8.96 -0.05
CA ILE A 101 14.43 8.99 0.96
C ILE A 101 15.25 10.28 0.85
N SER A 102 15.48 10.94 1.98
CA SER A 102 16.41 12.07 2.02
C SER A 102 17.83 11.56 1.89
N SER A 103 18.53 12.02 0.85
CA SER A 103 19.96 11.76 0.65
C SER A 103 20.83 12.44 1.72
N GLU A 104 20.29 13.41 2.47
CA GLU A 104 20.89 13.80 3.74
C GLU A 104 20.67 12.66 4.72
N VAL A 105 21.65 11.76 4.79
CA VAL A 105 21.78 10.78 5.86
C VAL A 105 21.47 11.55 7.14
N ALA A 106 20.34 11.22 7.80
CA ALA A 106 19.95 11.84 9.04
C ALA A 106 21.20 11.76 9.90
N SER A 107 21.82 12.92 10.11
CA SER A 107 23.05 13.02 10.88
C SER A 107 22.60 12.58 12.25
N ILE A 108 22.79 11.29 12.55
CA ILE A 108 22.71 10.73 13.88
C ILE A 108 23.54 11.73 14.65
N SER A 109 22.88 12.55 15.47
CA SER A 109 23.52 13.63 16.18
C SER A 109 24.63 12.95 16.97
N SER A 110 25.85 13.01 16.44
CA SER A 110 27.05 12.65 17.16
C SER A 110 27.06 13.66 18.28
N GLY A 111 26.58 13.19 19.44
CA GLY A 111 26.51 13.95 20.66
C GLY A 111 27.88 14.50 20.96
N THR A 112 28.14 15.71 20.47
CA THR A 112 29.21 16.55 20.95
C THR A 112 28.49 17.59 21.78
N PHE A 113 28.11 17.18 22.99
CA PHE A 113 27.87 18.14 24.05
C PHE A 113 29.20 18.87 24.28
N SER A 114 29.32 20.07 23.72
CA SER A 114 30.33 21.03 24.12
C SER A 114 29.65 22.39 24.19
N CYS A 115 29.03 22.65 25.33
CA CYS A 115 28.67 24.01 25.72
C CYS A 115 29.86 24.61 26.46
N HIS A 116 30.22 25.82 26.05
CA HIS A 116 31.20 26.69 26.68
C HIS A 116 30.79 27.10 28.10
#